data_AF-A0A6M3JJ36-F1
#
_entry.id   AF-A0A6M3JJ36-F1
#
_cell.length_a   1.000
_cell.length_b   1.000
_cell.length_c   1.000
_cell.angle_alpha   90.00
_cell.angle_beta   90.00
_cell.angle_gamma   90.00
#
_symmetry.space_group_name_H-M   'P 1'
#
loop_
_entity.id
_entity.type
_entity.pdbx_description
1 polymer ?
#
loop_
_entity_poly.entity_id
_entity_poly.type
_entity_poly.pdbx_seq_one_letter_code
_entity_poly.pdbx_strand_id
1 'polypeptide(L)'
;MNEKDGENLKEIKEFLDINGIDYSTELSNFCLWYNNPNGRRMYEIEYISSKEYPVSYPKYNIEGVDKDYFFNLSYDAEQNNSFKLWIKDFEWNDSNKKEILKSYILHEAGKTPNKFYARDCVVSEVSSKEARMFEETNCFYGKRGASLNLGLRLKKNKNDLSVGTLLMLYTFGKNFFGKKDDIIEVIRVGTIKFSYVMGGSSKLLKYFIKHYKEIKIGKNIIKVKYLKFYSDYDHNLGRSMDKLSFEFKGYSKGGFINYWIEEDRVKQRSPMNHKWVMEQMRQGKVISIPNAGVKTFIINLPEVEDVERQDNVDVFFK
;
A
#
# COMPACT_ATOMS: atom_id res chain seq x y z
N MET A 1 -5.58 -17.63 -20.78
CA MET A 1 -4.98 -16.32 -21.06
C MET A 1 -5.55 -15.79 -22.37
N ASN A 2 -6.16 -14.61 -22.34
CA ASN A 2 -6.82 -14.00 -23.51
C ASN A 2 -5.86 -13.07 -24.28
N GLU A 3 -6.31 -12.48 -25.39
CA GLU A 3 -5.52 -11.54 -26.21
C GLU A 3 -5.04 -10.32 -25.40
N LYS A 4 -5.93 -9.74 -24.56
CA LYS A 4 -5.62 -8.61 -23.68
C LYS A 4 -4.52 -8.93 -22.66
N ASP A 5 -4.53 -10.14 -22.12
CA ASP A 5 -3.49 -10.61 -21.21
C ASP A 5 -2.12 -10.68 -21.92
N GLY A 6 -2.12 -11.12 -23.19
CA GLY A 6 -0.93 -11.10 -24.04
C GLY A 6 -0.39 -9.69 -24.29
N GLU A 7 -1.28 -8.73 -24.58
CA GLU A 7 -0.92 -7.31 -24.70
C GLU A 7 -0.34 -6.74 -23.39
N ASN A 8 -0.98 -7.02 -22.26
CA ASN A 8 -0.54 -6.55 -20.95
C ASN A 8 0.87 -7.08 -20.61
N LEU A 9 1.13 -8.36 -20.87
CA LEU A 9 2.45 -8.95 -20.71
C LEU A 9 3.49 -8.29 -21.63
N LYS A 10 3.13 -7.99 -22.88
CA LYS A 10 4.01 -7.28 -23.82
C LYS A 10 4.35 -5.87 -23.31
N GLU A 11 3.36 -5.11 -22.86
CA GLU A 11 3.56 -3.78 -22.28
C GLU A 11 4.47 -3.81 -21.04
N ILE A 12 4.30 -4.81 -20.17
CA ILE A 12 5.16 -4.99 -18.99
C ILE A 12 6.60 -5.25 -19.44
N LYS A 13 6.83 -6.15 -20.41
CA LYS A 13 8.17 -6.44 -20.96
C LYS A 13 8.80 -5.19 -21.57
N GLU A 14 8.10 -4.51 -22.46
CA GLU A 14 8.58 -3.27 -23.09
C GLU A 14 8.95 -2.22 -22.03
N PHE A 15 8.15 -2.09 -20.97
CA PHE A 15 8.46 -1.19 -19.87
C PHE A 15 9.75 -1.58 -19.12
N LEU A 16 9.96 -2.87 -18.85
CA LEU A 16 11.19 -3.36 -18.20
C LEU A 16 12.40 -3.13 -19.12
N ASP A 17 12.29 -3.45 -20.41
CA ASP A 17 13.35 -3.30 -21.42
C ASP A 17 13.78 -1.83 -21.57
N ILE A 18 12.83 -0.91 -21.77
CA ILE A 18 13.11 0.53 -21.94
C ILE A 18 13.78 1.12 -20.69
N ASN A 19 13.49 0.58 -19.51
CA ASN A 19 14.11 1.01 -18.26
C ASN A 19 15.37 0.22 -17.92
N GLY A 20 15.82 -0.71 -18.76
CA GLY A 20 16.99 -1.56 -18.54
C GLY A 20 16.90 -2.38 -17.26
N ILE A 21 15.72 -2.91 -16.95
CA ILE A 21 15.47 -3.78 -15.81
C ILE A 21 15.55 -5.21 -16.32
N ASP A 22 16.57 -5.94 -15.90
CA ASP A 22 16.73 -7.35 -16.27
C ASP A 22 15.51 -8.17 -15.80
N TYR A 23 15.17 -9.26 -16.49
CA TYR A 23 14.16 -10.22 -16.02
C TYR A 23 14.37 -11.61 -16.63
N SER A 24 13.83 -12.64 -15.97
CA SER A 24 13.72 -14.00 -16.54
C SER A 24 12.26 -14.33 -16.86
N THR A 25 12.03 -15.38 -17.64
CA THR A 25 10.70 -15.93 -17.92
C THR A 25 10.63 -17.42 -17.62
N GLU A 26 11.63 -17.97 -16.95
CA GLU A 26 11.78 -19.41 -16.74
C GLU A 26 10.90 -19.99 -15.63
N LEU A 27 10.40 -19.17 -14.69
CA LEU A 27 9.35 -19.61 -13.76
C LEU A 27 7.99 -19.34 -14.39
N SER A 28 7.17 -20.39 -14.48
CA SER A 28 5.81 -20.35 -15.00
C SER A 28 5.00 -19.19 -14.39
N ASN A 29 4.49 -18.31 -15.25
CA ASN A 29 3.65 -17.12 -15.02
C ASN A 29 4.34 -15.77 -14.70
N PHE A 30 5.63 -15.70 -15.05
CA PHE A 30 6.51 -14.52 -15.15
C PHE A 30 7.38 -14.30 -13.91
N CYS A 31 8.63 -14.78 -13.98
CA CYS A 31 9.68 -14.43 -13.01
C CYS A 31 10.85 -13.64 -13.60
N LEU A 32 10.69 -12.32 -13.72
CA LEU A 32 11.41 -11.29 -12.98
C LEU A 32 12.90 -11.02 -13.00
N TRP A 33 13.14 -9.71 -12.80
CA TRP A 33 14.33 -9.08 -12.22
C TRP A 33 14.93 -9.88 -11.07
N TYR A 34 15.83 -10.76 -11.49
CA TYR A 34 16.75 -11.48 -10.63
C TYR A 34 17.97 -10.59 -10.43
N ASN A 35 17.86 -9.65 -9.50
CA ASN A 35 19.08 -9.04 -9.00
C ASN A 35 19.16 -9.22 -7.48
N ASN A 36 20.07 -10.10 -7.09
CA ASN A 36 20.68 -10.12 -5.77
C ASN A 36 22.09 -9.49 -5.89
N PRO A 37 22.26 -8.23 -6.33
CA PRO A 37 23.60 -7.73 -6.68
C PRO A 37 24.48 -7.55 -5.43
N ASN A 38 23.91 -7.66 -4.23
CA ASN A 38 24.55 -7.28 -2.96
C ASN A 38 24.02 -8.05 -1.72
N GLY A 39 23.43 -9.24 -1.85
CA GLY A 39 22.75 -9.92 -0.72
C GLY A 39 21.36 -9.35 -0.38
N ARG A 40 20.70 -8.67 -1.33
CA ARG A 40 19.36 -8.09 -1.16
C ARG A 40 18.27 -9.09 -1.56
N ARG A 41 17.08 -8.90 -0.98
CA ARG A 41 15.88 -9.70 -1.26
C ARG A 41 15.57 -9.72 -2.77
N MET A 42 15.19 -10.89 -3.29
CA MET A 42 14.64 -11.03 -4.65
C MET A 42 13.29 -10.30 -4.78
N TYR A 43 12.93 -9.92 -6.02
CA TYR A 43 11.69 -9.23 -6.32
C TYR A 43 10.90 -9.94 -7.43
N GLU A 44 9.62 -10.10 -7.12
CA GLU A 44 8.47 -10.88 -7.61
C GLU A 44 7.36 -10.33 -8.53
N ILE A 45 7.54 -9.51 -9.58
CA ILE A 45 6.49 -9.10 -10.53
C ILE A 45 5.82 -10.31 -11.23
N GLU A 46 4.63 -10.65 -10.77
CA GLU A 46 3.81 -11.77 -11.24
C GLU A 46 2.52 -11.23 -11.87
N TYR A 47 2.38 -11.40 -13.19
CA TYR A 47 1.15 -10.99 -13.88
C TYR A 47 0.10 -12.09 -13.80
N ILE A 48 -1.11 -11.73 -13.37
CA ILE A 48 -2.21 -12.66 -13.17
C ILE A 48 -3.41 -12.29 -14.04
N SER A 49 -3.84 -13.25 -14.87
CA SER A 49 -5.18 -13.25 -15.46
C SER A 49 -6.19 -13.61 -14.36
N SER A 50 -6.75 -12.61 -13.69
CA SER A 50 -7.45 -12.81 -12.41
C SER A 50 -8.64 -13.75 -12.47
N LYS A 51 -9.32 -13.81 -13.63
CA LYS A 51 -10.49 -14.66 -13.86
C LYS A 51 -10.15 -16.15 -13.84
N GLU A 52 -8.89 -16.52 -14.01
CA GLU A 52 -8.41 -17.91 -13.94
C GLU A 52 -8.24 -18.41 -12.50
N TYR A 53 -8.31 -17.52 -11.51
CA TYR A 53 -8.13 -17.82 -10.10
C TYR A 53 -9.37 -17.44 -9.27
N PRO A 54 -10.59 -17.93 -9.61
CA PRO A 54 -11.76 -17.67 -8.79
C PRO A 54 -11.57 -18.31 -7.41
N VAL A 55 -12.09 -17.66 -6.37
CA VAL A 55 -12.17 -18.27 -5.04
C VAL A 55 -13.18 -19.41 -5.07
N SER A 56 -12.77 -20.58 -4.57
CA SER A 56 -13.67 -21.71 -4.35
C SER A 56 -14.67 -21.43 -3.23
N TYR A 57 -15.92 -21.81 -3.48
CA TYR A 57 -16.98 -21.85 -2.47
C TYR A 57 -17.76 -23.16 -2.60
N PRO A 58 -17.28 -24.26 -2.00
CA PRO A 58 -17.90 -25.58 -2.14
C PRO A 58 -19.37 -25.62 -1.73
N LYS A 59 -19.74 -24.87 -0.68
CA LYS A 59 -21.14 -24.74 -0.22
C LYS A 59 -22.09 -24.19 -1.30
N TYR A 60 -21.57 -23.44 -2.26
CA TYR A 60 -22.33 -22.82 -3.34
C TYR A 60 -22.05 -23.47 -4.70
N ASN A 61 -21.35 -24.62 -4.70
CA ASN A 61 -20.92 -25.34 -5.90
C ASN A 61 -20.08 -24.47 -6.86
N ILE A 62 -19.18 -23.68 -6.29
CA ILE A 62 -18.23 -22.83 -7.04
C ILE A 62 -16.84 -23.42 -6.89
N GLU A 63 -16.26 -23.86 -8.00
CA GLU A 63 -14.87 -24.35 -8.09
C GLU A 63 -13.87 -23.19 -8.21
N GLY A 64 -12.63 -23.42 -7.80
CA GLY A 64 -11.59 -22.41 -7.83
C GLY A 64 -10.43 -22.70 -6.88
N VAL A 65 -9.62 -21.69 -6.59
CA VAL A 65 -8.50 -21.76 -5.65
C VAL A 65 -8.94 -21.46 -4.21
N ASP A 66 -8.11 -21.83 -3.25
CA ASP A 66 -8.31 -21.43 -1.86
C ASP A 66 -8.19 -19.91 -1.69
N LYS A 67 -8.90 -19.34 -0.70
CA LYS A 67 -8.85 -17.89 -0.41
C LYS A 67 -7.47 -17.39 -0.04
N ASP A 68 -6.63 -18.26 0.51
CA ASP A 68 -5.26 -17.96 0.93
C ASP A 68 -4.24 -18.30 -0.16
N TYR A 69 -4.65 -18.64 -1.40
CA TYR A 69 -3.74 -19.03 -2.48
C TYR A 69 -2.57 -18.05 -2.69
N PHE A 70 -2.86 -16.78 -2.98
CA PHE A 70 -1.83 -15.76 -3.17
C PHE A 70 -1.08 -15.43 -1.87
N PHE A 71 -1.73 -15.56 -0.71
CA PHE A 71 -1.07 -15.37 0.58
C PHE A 71 0.02 -16.43 0.78
N ASN A 72 -0.28 -17.71 0.55
CA ASN A 72 0.66 -18.80 0.77
C ASN A 72 1.88 -18.67 -0.15
N LEU A 73 1.67 -18.32 -1.43
CA LEU A 73 2.76 -18.05 -2.37
C LEU A 73 3.62 -16.85 -1.96
N SER A 74 2.99 -15.77 -1.48
CA SER A 74 3.70 -14.57 -1.03
C SER A 74 4.49 -14.83 0.26
N TYR A 75 3.91 -15.59 1.18
CA TYR A 75 4.52 -15.96 2.45
C TYR A 75 5.74 -16.86 2.23
N ASP A 76 5.61 -17.87 1.36
CA ASP A 76 6.73 -18.74 0.98
C ASP A 76 7.86 -17.96 0.30
N ALA A 77 7.53 -17.05 -0.63
CA ALA A 77 8.51 -16.14 -1.22
C ALA A 77 9.20 -15.30 -0.14
N GLU A 78 8.46 -14.73 0.81
CA GLU A 78 9.04 -13.95 1.92
C GLU A 78 9.97 -14.79 2.81
N GLN A 79 9.64 -16.06 3.10
CA GLN A 79 10.53 -16.95 3.84
C GLN A 79 11.83 -17.25 3.08
N ASN A 80 11.75 -17.31 1.75
CA ASN A 80 12.90 -17.55 0.87
C ASN A 80 13.63 -16.25 0.47
N ASN A 81 13.48 -15.16 1.25
CA ASN A 81 14.09 -13.86 0.96
C ASN A 81 13.76 -13.37 -0.46
N SER A 82 12.48 -13.48 -0.82
CA SER A 82 11.86 -12.94 -2.03
C SER A 82 10.56 -12.18 -1.71
N PHE A 83 10.00 -11.48 -2.69
CA PHE A 83 8.73 -10.81 -2.53
C PHE A 83 7.96 -10.76 -3.83
N LYS A 84 6.77 -11.36 -3.83
CA LYS A 84 5.81 -11.34 -4.93
C LYS A 84 5.02 -10.02 -4.99
N LEU A 85 5.28 -9.22 -6.02
CA LEU A 85 4.43 -8.13 -6.49
C LEU A 85 3.41 -8.71 -7.46
N TRP A 86 2.17 -8.84 -7.03
CA TRP A 86 1.10 -9.29 -7.91
C TRP A 86 0.61 -8.13 -8.77
N ILE A 87 0.51 -8.35 -10.08
CA ILE A 87 -0.14 -7.43 -11.02
C ILE A 87 -1.34 -8.14 -11.60
N LYS A 88 -2.53 -7.74 -11.18
CA LYS A 88 -3.77 -8.30 -11.71
C LYS A 88 -4.16 -7.58 -12.99
N ASP A 89 -4.69 -8.32 -13.96
CA ASP A 89 -5.26 -7.81 -15.22
C ASP A 89 -6.09 -6.53 -15.05
N PHE A 90 -7.04 -6.50 -14.12
CA PHE A 90 -7.89 -5.33 -13.89
C PHE A 90 -7.17 -4.13 -13.24
N GLU A 91 -6.01 -4.34 -12.62
CA GLU A 91 -5.16 -3.28 -12.06
C GLU A 91 -4.28 -2.69 -13.15
N TRP A 92 -3.75 -3.54 -14.03
CA TRP A 92 -3.00 -3.09 -15.20
C TRP A 92 -3.91 -2.43 -16.23
N ASN A 93 -5.15 -2.89 -16.42
CA ASN A 93 -6.10 -2.25 -17.34
C ASN A 93 -6.59 -0.87 -16.86
N ASP A 94 -6.43 -0.54 -15.58
CA ASP A 94 -6.68 0.79 -15.03
C ASP A 94 -5.47 1.71 -15.28
N SER A 95 -5.66 2.77 -16.07
CA SER A 95 -4.57 3.64 -16.49
C SER A 95 -3.84 4.32 -15.33
N ASN A 96 -4.53 4.65 -14.24
CA ASN A 96 -3.89 5.30 -13.10
C ASN A 96 -3.13 4.28 -12.24
N LYS A 97 -3.73 3.12 -11.96
CA LYS A 97 -3.07 2.04 -11.21
C LYS A 97 -1.87 1.50 -11.96
N LYS A 98 -1.94 1.34 -13.29
CA LYS A 98 -0.81 0.98 -14.15
C LYS A 98 0.39 1.90 -13.90
N GLU A 99 0.18 3.21 -13.91
CA GLU A 99 1.26 4.18 -13.66
C GLU A 99 1.80 4.12 -12.22
N ILE A 100 0.95 3.80 -11.23
CA ILE A 100 1.40 3.58 -9.84
C ILE A 100 2.25 2.29 -9.75
N LEU A 101 1.84 1.21 -10.40
CA LEU A 101 2.59 -0.05 -10.44
C LEU A 101 3.95 0.14 -11.12
N LYS A 102 4.00 0.84 -12.25
CA LYS A 102 5.27 1.24 -12.89
C LYS A 102 6.15 2.03 -11.92
N SER A 103 5.58 2.95 -11.15
CA SER A 103 6.33 3.70 -10.12
C SER A 103 6.88 2.79 -9.02
N TYR A 104 6.16 1.75 -8.59
CA TYR A 104 6.65 0.77 -7.61
C TYR A 104 7.81 -0.06 -8.18
N ILE A 105 7.66 -0.55 -9.42
CA ILE A 105 8.70 -1.33 -10.10
C ILE A 105 10.00 -0.52 -10.23
N LEU A 106 9.93 0.73 -10.70
CA LEU A 106 11.13 1.58 -10.79
C LEU A 106 11.75 1.85 -9.42
N HIS A 107 10.94 1.97 -8.36
CA HIS A 107 11.47 2.18 -7.02
C HIS A 107 12.29 1.00 -6.53
N GLU A 108 11.75 -0.21 -6.67
CA GLU A 108 12.40 -1.44 -6.21
C GLU A 108 13.63 -1.78 -7.06
N ALA A 109 13.60 -1.47 -8.36
CA ALA A 109 14.77 -1.55 -9.23
C ALA A 109 15.84 -0.45 -8.97
N GLY A 110 15.59 0.48 -8.04
CA GLY A 110 16.51 1.60 -7.73
C GLY A 110 16.55 2.70 -8.80
N LYS A 111 15.62 2.67 -9.75
CA LYS A 111 15.51 3.54 -10.93
C LYS A 111 14.46 4.64 -10.79
N THR A 112 14.03 4.98 -9.57
CA THR A 112 13.09 6.11 -9.35
C THR A 112 13.65 7.40 -9.98
N PRO A 113 12.93 8.03 -10.94
CA PRO A 113 13.41 9.22 -11.64
C PRO A 113 13.61 10.43 -10.72
N ASN A 114 12.62 10.72 -9.87
CA ASN A 114 12.62 11.91 -9.04
C ASN A 114 12.97 11.61 -7.58
N LYS A 115 14.05 12.21 -7.09
CA LYS A 115 14.53 12.00 -5.71
C LYS A 115 14.52 13.32 -4.92
N PHE A 116 13.71 13.33 -3.88
CA PHE A 116 13.59 14.45 -2.95
C PHE A 116 14.15 14.07 -1.58
N TYR A 117 14.57 15.07 -0.81
CA TYR A 117 14.99 14.88 0.57
C TYR A 117 14.02 15.59 1.50
N ALA A 118 13.67 14.95 2.62
CA ALA A 118 12.76 15.54 3.59
C ALA A 118 13.25 16.88 4.18
N ARG A 119 14.58 17.13 4.19
CA ARG A 119 15.17 18.42 4.61
C ARG A 119 14.76 19.60 3.69
N ASP A 120 14.57 19.30 2.41
CA ASP A 120 14.11 20.24 1.37
C ASP A 120 12.58 20.48 1.44
N CYS A 121 11.90 19.82 2.38
CA CYS A 121 10.46 19.89 2.54
C CYS A 121 10.06 20.56 3.86
N VAL A 122 8.86 21.11 3.92
CA VAL A 122 8.17 21.55 5.14
C VAL A 122 6.95 20.66 5.38
N VAL A 123 6.65 20.37 6.65
CA VAL A 123 5.41 19.67 7.00
C VAL A 123 4.27 20.69 7.03
N SER A 124 3.13 20.35 6.45
CA SER A 124 1.92 21.18 6.53
C SER A 124 0.70 20.30 6.73
N GLU A 125 -0.32 20.80 7.41
CA GLU A 125 -1.67 20.22 7.31
C GLU A 125 -2.17 20.36 5.86
N VAL A 126 -2.91 19.35 5.41
CA VAL A 126 -3.48 19.30 4.05
C VAL A 126 -5.00 19.25 4.15
N SER A 127 -5.67 20.13 3.41
CA SER A 127 -7.13 20.13 3.38
C SER A 127 -7.69 18.81 2.85
N SER A 128 -8.86 18.39 3.32
CA SER A 128 -9.49 17.14 2.83
C SER A 128 -9.74 17.15 1.33
N LYS A 129 -9.97 18.34 0.73
CA LYS A 129 -10.12 18.50 -0.72
C LYS A 129 -8.80 18.20 -1.44
N GLU A 130 -7.70 18.78 -0.98
CA GLU A 130 -6.38 18.55 -1.60
C GLU A 130 -5.87 17.13 -1.36
N ALA A 131 -6.04 16.59 -0.15
CA ALA A 131 -5.70 15.21 0.17
C ALA A 131 -6.43 14.24 -0.77
N ARG A 132 -7.73 14.44 -1.00
CA ARG A 132 -8.52 13.64 -1.94
C ARG A 132 -7.94 13.66 -3.36
N MET A 133 -7.63 14.84 -3.90
CA MET A 133 -7.05 14.97 -5.25
C MET A 133 -5.69 14.26 -5.34
N PHE A 134 -4.87 14.39 -4.30
CA PHE A 134 -3.58 13.72 -4.21
C PHE A 134 -3.75 12.19 -4.16
N GLU A 135 -4.63 11.68 -3.31
CA GLU A 135 -4.88 10.24 -3.15
C GLU A 135 -5.43 9.60 -4.43
N GLU A 136 -6.39 10.24 -5.10
CA GLU A 136 -6.96 9.75 -6.36
C GLU A 136 -5.91 9.62 -7.47
N THR A 137 -4.88 10.46 -7.46
CA THR A 137 -3.82 10.47 -8.50
C THR A 137 -2.62 9.59 -8.14
N ASN A 138 -2.28 9.47 -6.86
CA ASN A 138 -0.98 8.95 -6.43
C ASN A 138 -1.05 7.72 -5.50
N CYS A 139 -2.22 7.43 -4.90
CA CYS A 139 -2.39 6.28 -4.01
C CYS A 139 -3.11 5.15 -4.75
N PHE A 140 -2.57 3.92 -4.68
CA PHE A 140 -3.09 2.75 -5.40
C PHE A 140 -4.59 2.48 -5.14
N TYR A 141 -5.02 2.66 -3.89
CA TYR A 141 -6.42 2.47 -3.47
C TYR A 141 -7.24 3.76 -3.43
N GLY A 142 -6.72 4.85 -4.00
CA GLY A 142 -7.38 6.15 -4.04
C GLY A 142 -7.76 6.70 -2.66
N LYS A 143 -8.76 7.58 -2.67
CA LYS A 143 -9.24 8.32 -1.49
C LYS A 143 -9.88 7.42 -0.44
N ARG A 144 -9.56 7.68 0.83
CA ARG A 144 -10.27 7.13 1.99
C ARG A 144 -10.50 8.23 3.02
N GLY A 145 -11.64 8.21 3.70
CA GLY A 145 -11.98 9.24 4.68
C GLY A 145 -10.98 9.27 5.83
N ALA A 146 -10.48 10.45 6.16
CA ALA A 146 -9.52 10.70 7.23
C ALA A 146 -9.94 11.92 8.07
N SER A 147 -9.44 11.98 9.30
CA SER A 147 -9.70 13.06 10.25
C SER A 147 -8.57 14.10 10.28
N LEU A 148 -7.35 13.70 9.93
CA LEU A 148 -6.17 14.57 9.82
C LEU A 148 -5.37 14.17 8.58
N ASN A 149 -4.87 15.15 7.84
CA ASN A 149 -3.95 14.91 6.73
C ASN A 149 -2.69 15.77 6.90
N LEU A 150 -1.53 15.14 6.82
CA LEU A 150 -0.23 15.79 6.90
C LEU A 150 0.54 15.57 5.60
N GLY A 151 1.17 16.62 5.11
CA GLY A 151 1.87 16.61 3.83
C GLY A 151 3.29 17.14 3.93
N LEU A 152 4.14 16.72 2.99
CA LEU A 152 5.45 17.34 2.75
C LEU A 152 5.38 18.22 1.52
N ARG A 153 5.66 19.52 1.71
CA ARG A 153 5.73 20.50 0.62
C ARG A 153 7.15 20.91 0.32
N LEU A 154 7.47 21.11 -0.95
CA LEU A 154 8.76 21.66 -1.38
C LEU A 154 8.99 23.06 -0.80
N LYS A 155 10.18 23.31 -0.26
CA LYS A 155 10.63 24.65 0.17
C LYS A 155 11.20 25.51 -0.97
N LYS A 156 11.59 24.89 -2.07
CA LYS A 156 12.19 25.52 -3.24
C LYS A 156 11.89 24.73 -4.51
N ASN A 157 12.01 25.37 -5.66
CA ASN A 157 11.84 24.70 -6.95
C ASN A 157 12.87 23.56 -7.11
N LYS A 158 12.44 22.40 -7.62
CA LYS A 158 13.29 21.23 -7.86
C LYS A 158 12.62 20.26 -8.81
N ASN A 159 13.38 19.68 -9.75
CA ASN A 159 12.88 18.72 -10.74
C ASN A 159 11.58 19.21 -11.42
N ASP A 160 11.60 20.46 -11.89
CA ASP A 160 10.46 21.15 -12.54
C ASP A 160 9.21 21.37 -11.66
N LEU A 161 9.26 20.95 -10.39
CA LEU A 161 8.21 21.22 -9.42
C LEU A 161 8.46 22.55 -8.71
N SER A 162 7.40 23.35 -8.56
CA SER A 162 7.44 24.63 -7.87
C SER A 162 7.46 24.49 -6.35
N VAL A 163 7.94 25.52 -5.67
CA VAL A 163 7.78 25.69 -4.21
C VAL A 163 6.30 25.50 -3.81
N GLY A 164 6.07 24.86 -2.66
CA GLY A 164 4.73 24.57 -2.16
C GLY A 164 4.08 23.30 -2.73
N THR A 165 4.65 22.68 -3.78
CA THR A 165 4.16 21.40 -4.32
C THR A 165 4.11 20.31 -3.24
N LEU A 166 2.94 19.67 -3.08
CA LEU A 166 2.74 18.53 -2.19
C LEU A 166 3.42 17.28 -2.79
N LEU A 167 4.45 16.77 -2.13
CA LEU A 167 5.21 15.60 -2.59
C LEU A 167 4.79 14.29 -1.95
N MET A 168 4.34 14.35 -0.70
CA MET A 168 4.01 13.17 0.10
C MET A 168 2.85 13.49 1.03
N LEU A 169 1.97 12.51 1.25
CA LEU A 169 0.79 12.61 2.09
C LEU A 169 0.72 11.43 3.06
N TYR A 170 0.41 11.73 4.33
CA TYR A 170 -0.05 10.79 5.33
C TYR A 170 -1.44 11.21 5.81
N THR A 171 -2.39 10.29 5.81
CA THR A 171 -3.73 10.54 6.35
C THR A 171 -4.00 9.66 7.56
N PHE A 172 -4.66 10.22 8.56
CA PHE A 172 -4.88 9.61 9.87
C PHE A 172 -6.36 9.66 10.23
N GLY A 173 -6.85 8.62 10.91
CA GLY A 173 -8.23 8.62 11.39
C GLY A 173 -8.59 7.36 12.14
N LYS A 174 -9.89 7.07 12.18
CA LYS A 174 -10.43 5.96 12.97
C LYS A 174 -9.89 4.63 12.44
N ASN A 175 -9.38 3.78 13.33
CA ASN A 175 -9.10 2.39 13.02
C ASN A 175 -10.41 1.65 12.70
N PHE A 176 -10.69 1.50 11.41
CA PHE A 176 -11.98 1.02 10.94
C PHE A 176 -12.27 -0.43 11.37
N PHE A 177 -11.22 -1.24 11.46
CA PHE A 177 -11.30 -2.66 11.84
C PHE A 177 -11.02 -2.91 13.33
N GLY A 178 -10.74 -1.85 14.10
CA GLY A 178 -10.45 -1.94 15.53
C GLY A 178 -11.69 -1.81 16.41
N LYS A 179 -11.72 -2.57 17.51
CA LYS A 179 -12.71 -2.38 18.59
C LYS A 179 -12.27 -1.35 19.64
N LYS A 180 -10.98 -0.99 19.66
CA LYS A 180 -10.42 -0.05 20.63
C LYS A 180 -10.37 1.36 20.05
N ASP A 181 -10.89 2.31 20.81
CA ASP A 181 -10.97 3.71 20.38
C ASP A 181 -9.64 4.47 20.51
N ASP A 182 -8.64 3.95 21.23
CA ASP A 182 -7.33 4.58 21.45
C ASP A 182 -6.28 4.29 20.35
N ILE A 183 -6.71 3.66 19.25
CA ILE A 183 -5.86 3.31 18.11
C ILE A 183 -6.22 4.21 16.92
N ILE A 184 -5.23 5.00 16.48
CA ILE A 184 -5.33 5.79 15.26
C ILE A 184 -4.76 4.99 14.09
N GLU A 185 -5.49 4.90 12.99
CA GLU A 185 -5.01 4.28 11.76
C GLU A 185 -4.28 5.32 10.91
N VAL A 186 -3.10 4.93 10.41
CA VAL A 186 -2.48 5.58 9.24
C VAL A 186 -3.17 4.99 8.02
N ILE A 187 -4.07 5.77 7.41
CA ILE A 187 -5.07 5.29 6.44
C ILE A 187 -4.49 5.25 5.02
N ARG A 188 -3.79 6.31 4.62
CA ARG A 188 -3.07 6.40 3.35
C ARG A 188 -1.69 6.98 3.56
N VAL A 189 -0.77 6.41 2.80
CA VAL A 189 0.58 6.91 2.61
C VAL A 189 0.83 6.92 1.11
N GLY A 190 1.27 8.06 0.58
CA GLY A 190 1.59 8.17 -0.84
C GLY A 190 2.61 9.26 -1.10
N THR A 191 3.42 9.06 -2.14
CA THR A 191 4.24 10.10 -2.76
C THR A 191 3.70 10.39 -4.15
N ILE A 192 3.98 11.55 -4.72
CA ILE A 192 3.71 11.76 -6.14
C ILE A 192 4.37 10.63 -6.96
N LYS A 193 3.71 10.19 -8.05
CA LYS A 193 4.20 9.09 -8.89
C LYS A 193 5.64 9.34 -9.37
N PHE A 194 6.36 8.26 -9.62
CA PHE A 194 7.74 8.27 -10.13
C PHE A 194 8.72 9.05 -9.25
N SER A 195 8.41 9.17 -7.96
CA SER A 195 9.17 9.98 -7.02
C SER A 195 9.38 9.28 -5.69
N TYR A 196 10.47 9.61 -5.03
CA TYR A 196 10.82 9.14 -3.70
C TYR A 196 11.24 10.31 -2.81
N VAL A 197 10.75 10.35 -1.57
CA VAL A 197 11.13 11.36 -0.57
C VAL A 197 11.95 10.69 0.53
N MET A 198 13.27 10.79 0.44
CA MET A 198 14.18 10.22 1.43
C MET A 198 13.98 10.87 2.81
N GLY A 199 13.69 10.05 3.81
CA GLY A 199 13.35 10.48 5.17
C GLY A 199 11.96 11.09 5.33
N GLY A 200 11.12 11.04 4.28
CA GLY A 200 9.80 11.68 4.27
C GLY A 200 8.84 11.10 5.32
N SER A 201 8.69 9.77 5.33
CA SER A 201 7.89 9.04 6.32
C SER A 201 8.29 9.37 7.75
N SER A 202 9.59 9.33 8.06
CA SER A 202 10.11 9.62 9.40
C SER A 202 9.80 11.06 9.82
N LYS A 203 9.91 12.02 8.90
CA LYS A 203 9.60 13.43 9.19
C LYS A 203 8.12 13.65 9.48
N LEU A 204 7.22 13.06 8.69
CA LEU A 204 5.78 13.16 8.90
C LEU A 204 5.34 12.48 10.20
N LEU A 205 5.82 11.26 10.47
CA LEU A 205 5.47 10.54 11.69
C LEU A 205 6.03 11.23 12.95
N LYS A 206 7.28 11.71 12.93
CA LYS A 206 7.83 12.50 14.05
C LYS A 206 7.03 13.77 14.31
N TYR A 207 6.63 14.48 13.24
CA TYR A 207 5.76 15.65 13.37
C TYR A 207 4.40 15.26 13.98
N PHE A 208 3.78 14.18 13.48
CA PHE A 208 2.52 13.68 14.02
C PHE A 208 2.64 13.39 15.53
N ILE A 209 3.63 12.59 15.94
CA ILE A 209 3.83 12.16 17.33
C ILE A 209 4.11 13.35 18.26
N LYS A 210 4.83 14.36 17.76
CA LYS A 210 5.14 15.58 18.52
C LYS A 210 3.92 16.47 18.72
N HIS A 211 3.10 16.65 17.68
CA HIS A 211 2.08 17.71 17.65
C HIS A 211 0.64 17.21 17.86
N TYR A 212 0.35 15.92 17.69
CA TYR A 212 -1.01 15.36 17.79
C TYR A 212 -1.09 14.27 18.86
N LYS A 213 -1.09 14.70 20.12
CA LYS A 213 -1.35 13.80 21.26
C LYS A 213 -2.81 13.38 21.35
N GLU A 214 -3.69 14.19 20.79
CA GLU A 214 -5.12 13.92 20.66
C GLU A 214 -5.56 14.29 19.25
N ILE A 215 -6.52 13.55 18.70
CA ILE A 215 -7.17 13.90 17.43
C ILE A 215 -8.67 13.87 17.55
N LYS A 216 -9.33 14.81 16.87
CA LYS A 216 -10.78 14.86 16.78
C LYS A 216 -11.28 13.92 15.69
N ILE A 217 -12.08 12.92 16.05
CA ILE A 217 -12.74 12.02 15.12
C ILE A 217 -14.25 12.16 15.27
N GLY A 218 -14.88 12.86 14.32
CA GLY A 218 -16.29 13.22 14.41
C GLY A 218 -16.54 14.15 15.60
N LYS A 219 -17.34 13.69 16.56
CA LYS A 219 -17.63 14.43 17.81
C LYS A 219 -16.68 14.08 18.95
N ASN A 220 -15.86 13.05 18.80
CA ASN A 220 -15.02 12.52 19.87
C ASN A 220 -13.60 13.08 19.78
N ILE A 221 -12.98 13.31 20.94
CA ILE A 221 -11.54 13.56 21.05
C ILE A 221 -10.90 12.26 21.52
N ILE A 222 -9.89 11.81 20.79
CA ILE A 222 -9.22 10.54 21.05
C ILE A 222 -7.77 10.80 21.41
N LYS A 223 -7.36 10.35 22.60
CA LYS A 223 -5.94 10.31 22.98
C LYS A 223 -5.22 9.27 22.12
N VAL A 224 -4.17 9.71 21.43
CA VAL A 224 -3.38 8.87 20.54
C VAL A 224 -2.41 8.05 21.38
N LYS A 225 -2.73 6.78 21.62
CA LYS A 225 -1.84 5.82 22.30
C LYS A 225 -1.12 4.91 21.33
N TYR A 226 -1.80 4.49 20.27
CA TYR A 226 -1.24 3.59 19.27
C TYR A 226 -1.45 4.14 17.87
N LEU A 227 -0.46 3.97 16.99
CA LEU A 227 -0.69 4.03 15.55
C LEU A 227 -0.71 2.64 14.97
N LYS A 228 -1.67 2.41 14.07
CA LYS A 228 -1.79 1.16 13.32
C LYS A 228 -1.68 1.44 11.84
N PHE A 229 -0.92 0.62 11.13
CA PHE A 229 -0.78 0.68 9.69
C PHE A 229 -1.06 -0.69 9.07
N TYR A 230 -1.81 -0.67 7.97
CA TYR A 230 -2.12 -1.83 7.16
C TYR A 230 -1.37 -1.70 5.84
N SER A 231 -0.45 -2.63 5.57
CA SER A 231 0.26 -2.74 4.30
C SER A 231 -0.39 -3.83 3.48
N ASP A 232 -0.92 -3.49 2.32
CA ASP A 232 -1.41 -4.47 1.37
C ASP A 232 -0.26 -5.37 0.90
N TYR A 233 -0.45 -6.69 0.98
CA TYR A 233 0.60 -7.66 0.71
C TYR A 233 0.67 -8.05 -0.77
N ASP A 234 -0.32 -7.66 -1.59
CA ASP A 234 -0.21 -7.82 -3.05
C ASP A 234 0.93 -6.97 -3.60
N HIS A 235 1.10 -5.76 -3.03
CA HIS A 235 1.98 -4.74 -3.59
C HIS A 235 3.11 -4.28 -2.68
N ASN A 236 3.07 -4.57 -1.37
CA ASN A 236 4.02 -4.01 -0.42
C ASN A 236 4.43 -4.99 0.69
N LEU A 237 5.73 -5.08 0.95
CA LEU A 237 6.29 -5.83 2.10
C LEU A 237 6.20 -5.10 3.44
N GLY A 238 6.03 -3.78 3.41
CA GLY A 238 6.06 -2.94 4.61
C GLY A 238 7.45 -2.70 5.21
N ARG A 239 8.57 -2.94 4.51
CA ARG A 239 9.95 -2.79 5.04
C ARG A 239 10.27 -1.41 5.63
N SER A 240 9.59 -0.37 5.16
CA SER A 240 9.76 0.98 5.71
C SER A 240 9.28 1.08 7.15
N MET A 241 8.36 0.21 7.59
CA MET A 241 7.80 0.21 8.93
C MET A 241 8.85 -0.15 9.99
N ASP A 242 9.76 -1.08 9.68
CA ASP A 242 10.85 -1.48 10.59
C ASP A 242 11.74 -0.29 10.98
N LYS A 243 11.96 0.65 10.05
CA LYS A 243 12.75 1.87 10.27
C LYS A 243 11.98 2.99 10.97
N LEU A 244 10.67 2.81 11.14
CA LEU A 244 9.74 3.81 11.68
C LEU A 244 9.22 3.40 13.07
N SER A 245 9.91 2.47 13.73
CA SER A 245 9.55 1.95 15.06
C SER A 245 8.20 1.25 15.11
N PHE A 246 7.66 0.85 13.96
CA PHE A 246 6.48 0.02 13.90
C PHE A 246 6.87 -1.44 14.14
N GLU A 247 6.13 -2.11 15.01
CA GLU A 247 6.24 -3.54 15.25
C GLU A 247 5.28 -4.29 14.35
N PHE A 248 5.77 -5.32 13.65
CA PHE A 248 4.92 -6.25 12.93
C PHE A 248 4.06 -7.06 13.91
N LYS A 249 2.75 -7.15 13.65
CA LYS A 249 1.80 -7.88 14.51
C LYS A 249 1.21 -9.12 13.88
N GLY A 250 1.31 -9.26 12.56
CA GLY A 250 0.82 -10.45 11.86
C GLY A 250 0.17 -10.15 10.52
N TYR A 251 -0.34 -11.21 9.91
CA TYR A 251 -1.01 -11.21 8.63
C TYR A 251 -2.53 -11.35 8.82
N SER A 252 -3.29 -10.60 8.03
CA SER A 252 -4.72 -10.83 7.81
C SER A 252 -4.89 -11.51 6.45
N LYS A 253 -5.23 -12.80 6.45
CA LYS A 253 -5.39 -13.62 5.25
C LYS A 253 -6.82 -13.60 4.70
N GLY A 254 -7.07 -14.38 3.66
CA GLY A 254 -8.38 -14.61 3.08
C GLY A 254 -9.00 -13.36 2.47
N GLY A 255 -8.17 -12.42 2.02
CA GLY A 255 -8.55 -11.20 1.32
C GLY A 255 -9.01 -11.49 -0.12
N PHE A 256 -9.96 -10.72 -0.65
CA PHE A 256 -10.52 -10.91 -2.00
C PHE A 256 -11.27 -9.66 -2.45
N ILE A 257 -11.35 -9.47 -3.76
CA ILE A 257 -12.16 -8.46 -4.45
C ILE A 257 -13.19 -9.16 -5.34
N ASN A 258 -14.33 -8.52 -5.60
CA ASN A 258 -15.37 -9.09 -6.47
C ASN A 258 -15.28 -8.49 -7.86
N TYR A 259 -15.12 -9.32 -8.88
CA TYR A 259 -15.26 -8.96 -10.29
C TYR A 259 -16.70 -9.13 -10.73
N TRP A 260 -17.32 -8.07 -11.26
CA TRP A 260 -18.67 -8.09 -11.80
C TRP A 260 -18.58 -8.25 -13.31
N ILE A 261 -18.97 -9.41 -13.83
CA ILE A 261 -18.68 -9.81 -15.20
C ILE A 261 -19.38 -8.90 -16.21
N GLU A 262 -20.69 -8.68 -16.02
CA GLU A 262 -21.50 -7.85 -16.94
C GLU A 262 -21.07 -6.38 -16.96
N GLU A 263 -20.52 -5.88 -15.85
CA GLU A 263 -20.09 -4.49 -15.70
C GLU A 263 -18.61 -4.28 -16.01
N ASP A 264 -17.88 -5.37 -16.28
CA ASP A 264 -16.44 -5.42 -16.49
C ASP A 264 -15.63 -4.62 -15.46
N ARG A 265 -15.98 -4.74 -14.18
CA ARG A 265 -15.32 -3.98 -13.11
C ARG A 265 -15.20 -4.73 -11.80
N VAL A 266 -14.18 -4.35 -11.03
CA VAL A 266 -14.01 -4.83 -9.66
C VAL A 266 -14.73 -3.94 -8.65
N LYS A 267 -15.31 -4.54 -7.62
CA LYS A 267 -15.88 -3.87 -6.45
C LYS A 267 -15.31 -4.48 -5.19
N GLN A 268 -15.09 -3.62 -4.20
CA GLN A 268 -14.79 -4.03 -2.84
C GLN A 268 -15.90 -4.93 -2.29
N ARG A 269 -15.57 -5.67 -1.23
CA ARG A 269 -16.53 -6.51 -0.52
C ARG A 269 -17.73 -5.68 -0.07
N SER A 270 -18.91 -6.29 -0.13
CA SER A 270 -20.12 -5.76 0.49
C SER A 270 -20.62 -6.76 1.54
N PRO A 271 -20.09 -6.71 2.79
CA PRO A 271 -20.47 -7.66 3.83
C PRO A 271 -21.97 -7.65 4.13
N MET A 272 -22.60 -6.46 4.06
CA MET A 272 -24.04 -6.30 4.28
C MET A 272 -24.88 -7.04 3.23
N ASN A 273 -24.35 -7.22 2.00
CA ASN A 273 -25.04 -7.87 0.90
C ASN A 273 -24.49 -9.27 0.60
N HIS A 274 -23.83 -9.92 1.56
CA HIS A 274 -23.09 -11.17 1.32
C HIS A 274 -23.93 -12.28 0.67
N LYS A 275 -25.15 -12.52 1.18
CA LYS A 275 -26.05 -13.55 0.61
C LYS A 275 -26.42 -13.26 -0.84
N TRP A 276 -26.72 -12.00 -1.16
CA TRP A 276 -27.05 -11.58 -2.52
C TRP A 276 -25.84 -11.74 -3.46
N VAL A 277 -24.65 -11.33 -3.01
CA VAL A 277 -23.40 -11.52 -3.77
C VAL A 277 -23.14 -13.00 -4.05
N MET A 278 -23.33 -13.89 -3.06
CA MET A 278 -23.17 -15.33 -3.25
C MET A 278 -24.13 -15.90 -4.30
N GLU A 279 -25.38 -15.43 -4.32
CA GLU A 279 -26.32 -15.83 -5.37
C GLU A 279 -25.91 -15.31 -6.75
N GLN A 280 -25.39 -14.08 -6.85
CA GLN A 280 -24.83 -13.57 -8.12
C GLN A 280 -23.61 -14.39 -8.57
N MET A 281 -22.76 -14.86 -7.65
CA MET A 281 -21.65 -15.76 -7.96
C MET A 281 -22.14 -17.12 -8.47
N ARG A 282 -23.16 -17.70 -7.81
CA ARG A 282 -23.77 -18.96 -8.24
C ARG A 282 -24.37 -18.86 -9.66
N GLN A 283 -24.88 -17.68 -10.02
CA GLN A 283 -25.39 -17.39 -11.36
C GLN A 283 -24.28 -17.07 -12.38
N GLY A 284 -23.00 -17.13 -11.99
CA GLY A 284 -21.88 -16.80 -12.87
C GLY A 284 -21.75 -15.31 -13.20
N LYS A 285 -22.37 -14.41 -12.44
CA LYS A 285 -22.32 -12.95 -12.68
C LYS A 285 -21.18 -12.26 -11.94
N VAL A 286 -20.67 -12.90 -10.89
CA VAL A 286 -19.62 -12.38 -10.03
C VAL A 286 -18.57 -13.45 -9.79
N ILE A 287 -17.30 -13.05 -9.81
CA ILE A 287 -16.16 -13.89 -9.40
C ILE A 287 -15.48 -13.21 -8.22
N SER A 288 -15.19 -13.95 -7.15
CA SER A 288 -14.25 -13.47 -6.12
C SER A 288 -12.83 -13.79 -6.56
N ILE A 289 -11.96 -12.80 -6.58
CA ILE A 289 -10.53 -12.94 -6.89
C ILE A 289 -9.76 -12.78 -5.57
N PRO A 290 -9.01 -13.80 -5.11
CA PRO A 290 -8.26 -13.71 -3.85
C PRO A 290 -7.11 -12.70 -3.96
N ASN A 291 -6.61 -12.24 -2.82
CA ASN A 291 -5.40 -11.45 -2.72
C ASN A 291 -4.48 -12.02 -1.63
N ALA A 292 -3.24 -11.55 -1.58
CA ALA A 292 -2.24 -11.96 -0.61
C ALA A 292 -2.56 -11.48 0.82
N GLY A 293 -3.61 -10.68 1.01
CA GLY A 293 -4.02 -10.17 2.32
C GLY A 293 -3.23 -8.93 2.73
N VAL A 294 -3.10 -8.74 4.04
CA VAL A 294 -2.60 -7.48 4.61
C VAL A 294 -1.63 -7.77 5.76
N LYS A 295 -0.48 -7.09 5.77
CA LYS A 295 0.43 -7.04 6.92
C LYS A 295 0.01 -5.92 7.88
N THR A 296 -0.06 -6.26 9.17
CA THR A 296 -0.45 -5.31 10.22
C THR A 296 0.77 -4.87 11.03
N PHE A 297 0.90 -3.56 11.21
CA PHE A 297 1.97 -2.94 11.97
C PHE A 297 1.39 -2.01 13.04
N ILE A 298 2.01 -1.97 14.22
CA ILE A 298 1.59 -1.10 15.34
C ILE A 298 2.82 -0.43 15.96
N ILE A 299 2.70 0.85 16.31
CA ILE A 299 3.61 1.55 17.22
C ILE A 299 2.87 1.87 18.52
N ASN A 300 3.53 1.66 19.65
CA ASN A 300 3.11 2.17 20.94
C ASN A 300 3.76 3.55 21.16
N LEU A 301 2.96 4.58 21.37
CA LEU A 301 3.47 5.93 21.61
C LEU A 301 3.65 6.14 23.12
N PRO A 302 4.82 6.64 23.56
CA PRO A 302 5.08 6.85 24.98
C PRO A 302 4.06 7.82 25.59
N GLU A 303 3.67 7.56 26.84
CA GLU A 303 2.89 8.53 27.61
C GLU A 303 3.77 9.75 27.95
N VAL A 304 3.14 10.91 28.12
CA VAL A 304 3.82 12.23 28.21
C VAL A 304 4.86 12.30 29.33
N GLU A 305 4.66 11.58 30.44
CA GLU A 305 5.57 11.58 31.59
C GLU A 305 6.96 11.00 31.29
N ASP A 306 7.08 10.11 30.30
CA ASP A 306 8.37 9.47 29.97
C ASP A 306 9.26 10.35 29.09
N VAL A 307 8.67 11.21 28.26
CA VAL A 307 9.41 12.09 27.34
C VAL A 307 10.00 13.30 28.09
N GLU A 308 9.25 13.89 29.03
CA GLU A 308 9.76 14.98 29.87
C GLU A 308 10.81 14.51 30.89
N ARG A 309 10.78 13.23 31.31
CA ARG A 309 11.88 12.65 32.10
C ARG A 309 13.15 12.48 31.29
N GLN A 310 13.08 12.04 30.03
CA GLN A 310 14.25 11.89 29.18
C GLN A 310 14.90 13.22 28.83
N ASP A 311 14.10 14.24 28.47
CA ASP A 311 14.62 15.57 28.16
C ASP A 311 15.21 16.27 29.42
N ASN A 312 14.73 15.97 30.63
CA ASN A 312 15.32 16.50 31.86
C ASN A 312 16.57 15.75 32.33
N VAL A 313 16.73 14.45 32.05
CA VAL A 313 17.95 13.69 32.39
C VAL A 313 19.12 14.11 31.49
N ASP A 314 18.87 14.45 30.23
CA ASP A 314 19.90 14.92 29.29
C ASP A 314 20.36 16.38 29.54
N VAL A 315 19.65 17.13 30.40
CA VAL A 315 20.06 18.49 30.84
C VAL A 315 20.94 18.45 32.10
N PHE A 316 20.91 17.36 32.88
CA PHE A 316 21.78 17.18 34.04
C PHE A 316 23.14 16.55 33.73
N PHE A 317 23.37 16.13 32.48
CA PHE A 317 24.67 15.67 31.98
C PHE A 317 25.14 16.51 30.78
N LYS A 318 25.35 17.82 31.00
CA LYS A 318 26.25 18.65 30.20
C LYS A 318 26.99 19.65 31.05
#